data_AF-A0A7S3IIF5-F1
#
_entry.id   AF-A0A7S3IIF5-F1
#
_cell.length_a   1.000
_cell.length_b   1.000
_cell.length_c   1.000
_cell.angle_alpha   90.00
_cell.angle_beta   90.00
_cell.angle_gamma   90.00
#
_symmetry.space_group_name_H-M   'P 1'
#
loop_
_entity.id
_entity.type
_entity.pdbx_description
1 polymer ?
#
loop_
_entity_poly.entity_id
_entity_poly.type
_entity_poly.pdbx_seq_one_letter_code
_entity_poly.pdbx_strand_id
1 'polypeptide(L)'
;RFPALVYAPKGAVYDITYTGSPAENQTYKLTSLNRKVGVTVRIAYPSAEARQIRKPNGEYIAMNQWDETIQNYGTIKQRFCGENRYLGVRNILEFYLDAGCEIKIKPRNAIQTMIRMEWSMEEFFADGGTTKFVDRLAGSLGIHASTIKVVSVYQGSLVVNY
;
A
#
# COMPACT_ATOMS: atom_id res chain seq x y z
N ARG A 1 -4.18 -16.37 -18.81
CA ARG A 1 -3.24 -16.76 -17.74
C ARG A 1 -1.83 -16.68 -18.32
N PHE A 2 -0.89 -15.97 -17.69
CA PHE A 2 0.44 -15.72 -18.24
C PHE A 2 1.51 -16.39 -17.37
N PRO A 3 1.90 -17.64 -17.67
CA PRO A 3 2.98 -18.31 -16.94
C PRO A 3 4.34 -17.72 -17.38
N ALA A 4 5.19 -17.40 -16.40
CA ALA A 4 6.56 -16.97 -16.63
C ALA A 4 7.48 -17.71 -15.66
N LEU A 5 8.66 -18.10 -16.14
CA LEU A 5 9.72 -18.64 -15.29
C LEU A 5 10.61 -17.49 -14.84
N VAL A 6 10.77 -17.33 -13.54
CA VAL A 6 11.55 -16.25 -12.94
C VAL A 6 12.54 -16.81 -11.93
N TYR A 7 13.70 -16.16 -11.82
CA TYR A 7 14.69 -16.50 -10.81
C TYR A 7 14.35 -15.75 -9.51
N ALA A 8 13.80 -16.46 -8.52
CA ALA A 8 13.21 -15.84 -7.32
C ALA A 8 13.96 -16.19 -6.01
N PRO A 9 15.28 -15.98 -5.88
CA PRO A 9 15.93 -16.12 -4.58
C PRO A 9 15.37 -15.07 -3.61
N LYS A 10 15.36 -15.38 -2.30
CA LYS A 10 14.94 -14.41 -1.28
C LYS A 10 15.76 -13.12 -1.42
N GLY A 11 15.08 -11.99 -1.41
CA GLY A 11 15.66 -10.67 -1.72
C GLY A 11 15.49 -10.21 -3.17
N ALA A 12 15.07 -11.08 -4.09
CA ALA A 12 14.80 -10.69 -5.47
C ALA A 12 13.65 -9.67 -5.55
N VAL A 13 13.80 -8.71 -6.47
CA VAL A 13 12.81 -7.66 -6.75
C VAL A 13 12.58 -7.59 -8.26
N TYR A 14 11.32 -7.63 -8.69
CA TYR A 14 10.94 -7.47 -10.09
C TYR A 14 9.95 -6.34 -10.27
N ASP A 15 10.15 -5.57 -11.33
CA ASP A 15 9.20 -4.59 -11.83
C ASP A 15 8.34 -5.22 -12.92
N ILE A 16 7.02 -5.11 -12.79
CA ILE A 16 6.08 -5.44 -13.85
C ILE A 16 5.56 -4.14 -14.43
N THR A 17 5.78 -3.97 -15.73
CA THR A 17 5.26 -2.85 -16.51
C THR A 17 4.22 -3.36 -17.48
N TYR A 18 3.08 -2.67 -17.55
CA TYR A 18 2.06 -2.93 -18.55
C TYR A 18 2.22 -1.97 -19.72
N THR A 19 2.12 -2.49 -20.93
CA THR A 19 2.09 -1.69 -22.16
C THR A 19 0.68 -1.20 -22.51
N GLY A 20 -0.34 -1.65 -21.78
CA GLY A 20 -1.74 -1.25 -21.94
C GLY A 20 -2.49 -1.28 -20.62
N SER A 21 -3.82 -1.17 -20.66
CA SER A 21 -4.66 -1.16 -19.45
C SER A 21 -4.60 -2.52 -18.74
N PRO A 22 -4.09 -2.59 -17.49
CA PRO A 22 -4.08 -3.83 -16.73
C PRO A 22 -5.49 -4.27 -16.35
N ALA A 23 -5.70 -5.57 -16.20
CA ALA A 23 -6.98 -6.10 -15.71
C ALA A 23 -7.27 -5.60 -14.30
N GLU A 24 -8.54 -5.32 -13.99
CA GLU A 24 -8.97 -4.87 -12.67
C GLU A 24 -8.70 -5.92 -11.59
N ASN A 25 -9.05 -7.18 -11.88
CA ASN A 25 -8.88 -8.30 -10.98
C ASN A 25 -7.75 -9.19 -11.49
N GLN A 26 -6.70 -9.35 -10.70
CA GLN A 26 -5.53 -10.14 -11.08
C GLN A 26 -5.19 -11.17 -10.02
N THR A 27 -4.77 -12.36 -10.45
CA THR A 27 -4.28 -13.40 -9.56
C THR A 27 -2.80 -13.62 -9.81
N TYR A 28 -2.01 -13.52 -8.75
CA TYR A 28 -0.58 -13.83 -8.77
C TYR A 28 -0.35 -15.10 -7.99
N LYS A 29 0.44 -16.01 -8.58
CA LYS A 29 0.81 -17.27 -7.96
C LYS A 29 2.27 -17.57 -8.23
N LEU A 30 3.04 -17.81 -7.17
CA LEU A 30 4.41 -18.29 -7.28
C LEU A 30 4.45 -19.78 -6.99
N THR A 31 4.73 -20.60 -8.01
CA THR A 31 4.89 -22.04 -7.85
C THR A 31 6.38 -22.39 -7.87
N SER A 32 6.87 -23.09 -6.86
CA SER A 32 8.26 -23.54 -6.77
C SER A 32 8.35 -24.85 -5.99
N LEU A 33 9.28 -25.72 -6.40
CA LEU A 33 9.65 -26.92 -5.64
C LEU A 33 10.49 -26.58 -4.40
N ASN A 34 11.27 -25.50 -4.46
CA ASN A 34 12.05 -25.02 -3.33
C ASN A 34 11.21 -24.07 -2.47
N ARG A 35 10.98 -24.42 -1.20
CA ARG A 35 10.17 -23.62 -0.26
C ARG A 35 10.86 -22.33 0.24
N LYS A 36 12.16 -22.18 0.02
CA LYS A 36 12.94 -21.00 0.47
C LYS A 36 12.96 -19.86 -0.55
N VAL A 37 12.28 -20.01 -1.69
CA VAL A 37 12.20 -18.95 -2.70
C VAL A 37 11.18 -17.90 -2.28
N GLY A 38 11.42 -16.67 -2.74
CA GLY A 38 10.50 -15.58 -2.51
C GLY A 38 10.95 -14.35 -3.26
N VAL A 39 9.99 -13.53 -3.66
CA VAL A 39 10.23 -12.39 -4.54
C VAL A 39 9.31 -11.24 -4.21
N THR A 40 9.87 -10.04 -4.23
CA THR A 40 9.10 -8.81 -4.17
C THR A 40 8.76 -8.38 -5.58
N VAL A 41 7.49 -8.11 -5.83
CA VAL A 41 7.00 -7.61 -7.11
C VAL A 41 6.54 -6.17 -6.91
N ARG A 42 6.92 -5.29 -7.83
CA ARG A 42 6.48 -3.91 -7.87
C ARG A 42 5.73 -3.66 -9.17
N ILE A 43 4.59 -3.01 -9.07
CA ILE A 43 3.72 -2.73 -10.19
C ILE A 43 3.36 -1.25 -10.17
N ALA A 44 3.78 -0.53 -11.20
CA ALA A 44 3.34 0.84 -11.45
C ALA A 44 2.04 0.78 -12.25
N TYR A 45 0.90 1.02 -11.59
CA TYR A 45 -0.38 1.03 -12.29
C TYR A 45 -0.56 2.35 -13.04
N PRO A 46 -1.06 2.34 -14.29
CA PRO A 46 -1.34 3.57 -15.02
C PRO A 46 -2.61 4.28 -14.50
N SER A 47 -3.53 3.56 -13.87
CA SER A 47 -4.78 4.09 -13.29
C SER A 47 -4.56 4.68 -11.91
N ALA A 48 -5.12 5.86 -11.59
CA ALA A 48 -5.01 6.50 -10.27
C ALA A 48 -5.71 5.74 -9.10
N GLU A 49 -6.34 4.61 -9.38
CA GLU A 49 -7.05 3.79 -8.40
C GLU A 49 -6.09 3.02 -7.49
N ALA A 50 -6.27 3.19 -6.17
CA ALA A 50 -5.58 2.35 -5.19
C ALA A 50 -6.03 0.89 -5.31
N ARG A 51 -5.08 -0.04 -5.19
CA ARG A 51 -5.32 -1.49 -5.24
C ARG A 51 -5.17 -2.10 -3.84
N GLN A 52 -5.93 -3.16 -3.58
CA GLN A 52 -5.84 -3.98 -2.38
C GLN A 52 -5.43 -5.41 -2.73
N ILE A 53 -4.79 -6.07 -1.77
CA ILE A 53 -4.43 -7.48 -1.88
C ILE A 53 -5.34 -8.31 -0.99
N ARG A 54 -5.80 -9.42 -1.54
CA ARG A 54 -6.64 -10.41 -0.85
C ARG A 54 -6.06 -11.80 -0.99
N LYS A 55 -6.25 -12.62 0.03
CA LYS A 55 -5.98 -14.06 -0.05
C LYS A 55 -7.00 -14.74 -0.99
N PRO A 56 -6.76 -15.99 -1.41
CA PRO A 56 -7.68 -16.71 -2.30
C PRO A 56 -9.09 -16.88 -1.72
N ASN A 57 -9.19 -17.01 -0.39
CA ASN A 57 -10.42 -17.07 0.41
C ASN A 57 -11.18 -15.72 0.49
N GLY A 58 -10.62 -14.63 -0.04
CA GLY A 58 -11.23 -13.31 -0.05
C GLY A 58 -10.86 -12.39 1.12
N GLU A 59 -10.12 -12.89 2.10
CA GLU A 59 -9.63 -12.13 3.25
C GLU A 59 -8.67 -11.02 2.80
N TYR A 60 -8.86 -9.81 3.33
CA TYR A 60 -8.00 -8.66 3.05
C TYR A 60 -6.65 -8.79 3.76
N ILE A 61 -5.56 -8.53 3.04
CA ILE A 61 -4.21 -8.47 3.61
C ILE A 61 -3.85 -7.01 3.84
N ALA A 62 -3.75 -6.63 5.12
CA ALA A 62 -3.36 -5.27 5.49
C ALA A 62 -1.98 -4.89 4.96
N MET A 63 -1.82 -3.61 4.62
CA MET A 63 -0.52 -3.05 4.27
C MET A 63 0.39 -3.03 5.50
N ASN A 64 1.70 -2.93 5.24
CA ASN A 64 2.67 -2.64 6.29
C ASN A 64 2.30 -1.35 7.04
N GLN A 65 2.69 -1.29 8.31
CA GLN A 65 2.43 -0.12 9.17
C GLN A 65 3.11 1.13 8.60
N TRP A 66 2.51 2.28 8.89
CA TRP A 66 3.14 3.56 8.57
C TRP A 66 4.45 3.71 9.33
N ASP A 67 5.47 4.21 8.63
CA ASP A 67 6.79 4.48 9.16
C ASP A 67 7.08 5.97 8.99
N GLU A 68 7.14 6.67 10.13
CA GLU A 68 7.33 8.12 10.19
C GLU A 68 8.70 8.55 9.65
N THR A 69 9.73 7.68 9.70
CA THR A 69 11.08 8.03 9.24
C THR A 69 11.18 8.12 7.72
N ILE A 70 10.42 7.28 7.01
CA ILE A 70 10.34 7.26 5.55
C ILE A 70 9.09 7.97 5.02
N GLN A 71 8.24 8.49 5.92
CA GLN A 71 6.98 9.15 5.63
C GLN A 71 6.10 8.32 4.68
N ASN A 72 6.06 7.00 4.90
CA ASN A 72 5.38 6.06 4.01
C ASN A 72 5.06 4.75 4.72
N TYR A 73 4.32 3.87 4.04
CA TYR A 73 4.16 2.50 4.50
C TYR A 73 5.51 1.77 4.51
N GLY A 74 5.77 1.07 5.62
CA GLY A 74 7.01 0.37 5.90
C GLY A 74 7.42 -0.58 4.77
N THR A 75 8.72 -0.65 4.49
CA THR A 75 9.29 -1.49 3.43
C THR A 75 8.90 -2.95 3.55
N ILE A 76 8.86 -3.65 2.41
CA ILE A 76 8.58 -5.09 2.36
C ILE A 76 9.75 -5.85 2.99
N LYS A 77 9.49 -6.53 4.12
CA LYS A 77 10.48 -7.30 4.88
C LYS A 77 10.55 -8.77 4.48
N GLN A 78 9.72 -9.20 3.53
CA GLN A 78 9.66 -10.57 3.00
C GLN A 78 9.37 -11.61 4.10
N ARG A 79 8.42 -11.27 4.99
CA ARG A 79 8.08 -12.09 6.17
C ARG A 79 6.94 -13.07 5.92
N PHE A 80 5.96 -12.70 5.09
CA PHE A 80 4.80 -13.54 4.81
C PHE A 80 4.21 -13.27 3.42
N CYS A 81 3.62 -14.31 2.80
CA CYS A 81 2.86 -14.21 1.54
C CYS A 81 1.83 -13.07 1.57
N GLY A 82 1.93 -12.15 0.61
CA GLY A 82 1.03 -11.01 0.47
C GLY A 82 1.36 -9.80 1.35
N GLU A 83 2.50 -9.81 2.06
CA GLU A 83 3.05 -8.58 2.67
C GLU A 83 3.14 -7.50 1.59
N ASN A 84 2.54 -6.33 1.83
CA ASN A 84 2.36 -5.33 0.80
C ASN A 84 2.41 -3.89 1.31
N ARG A 85 2.69 -2.97 0.40
CA ARG A 85 2.58 -1.52 0.61
C ARG A 85 2.21 -0.81 -0.68
N TYR A 86 1.54 0.32 -0.55
CA TYR A 86 1.13 1.13 -1.69
C TYR A 86 1.76 2.53 -1.62
N LEU A 87 2.63 2.83 -2.58
CA LEU A 87 3.33 4.09 -2.71
C LEU A 87 2.47 5.09 -3.49
N GLY A 88 1.56 5.77 -2.78
CA GLY A 88 0.52 6.61 -3.40
C GLY A 88 1.04 7.72 -4.34
N VAL A 89 2.19 8.34 -4.07
CA VAL A 89 2.74 9.42 -4.91
C VAL A 89 3.17 8.91 -6.29
N ARG A 90 3.72 7.70 -6.35
CA ARG A 90 4.20 7.07 -7.59
C ARG A 90 3.20 6.08 -8.17
N ASN A 91 2.10 5.83 -7.47
CA ASN A 91 1.11 4.83 -7.82
C ASN A 91 1.71 3.41 -8.02
N ILE A 92 2.61 3.03 -7.10
CA ILE A 92 3.29 1.74 -7.15
C ILE A 92 2.74 0.84 -6.03
N LEU A 93 2.23 -0.32 -6.41
CA LEU A 93 1.92 -1.39 -5.47
C LEU A 93 3.13 -2.32 -5.38
N GLU A 94 3.65 -2.51 -4.16
CA GLU A 94 4.70 -3.48 -3.88
C GLU A 94 4.16 -4.60 -3.01
N PHE A 95 4.50 -5.85 -3.34
CA PHE A 95 4.08 -7.00 -2.56
C PHE A 95 5.06 -8.16 -2.63
N TYR A 96 5.02 -9.02 -1.63
CA TYR A 96 5.87 -10.21 -1.55
C TYR A 96 5.10 -11.49 -1.85
N LEU A 97 5.72 -12.37 -2.64
CA LEU A 97 5.27 -13.73 -2.89
C LEU A 97 6.34 -14.70 -2.39
N ASP A 98 5.95 -15.71 -1.62
CA ASP A 98 6.80 -16.86 -1.29
C ASP A 98 6.34 -18.13 -2.02
N ALA A 99 7.09 -19.22 -1.86
CA ALA A 99 6.82 -20.48 -2.54
C ALA A 99 5.42 -21.03 -2.23
N GLY A 100 4.58 -21.17 -3.25
CA GLY A 100 3.19 -21.64 -3.11
C GLY A 100 2.18 -20.54 -2.78
N CYS A 101 2.62 -19.28 -2.65
CA CYS A 101 1.77 -18.12 -2.42
C CYS A 101 0.82 -17.88 -3.59
N GLU A 102 -0.44 -17.62 -3.27
CA GLU A 102 -1.44 -17.16 -4.23
C GLU A 102 -2.19 -15.96 -3.63
N ILE A 103 -2.26 -14.87 -4.38
CA ILE A 103 -2.94 -13.63 -3.96
C ILE A 103 -3.80 -13.08 -5.10
N LYS A 104 -4.81 -12.30 -4.74
CA LYS A 104 -5.69 -11.58 -5.65
C LYS A 104 -5.52 -10.07 -5.43
N ILE A 105 -5.21 -9.36 -6.50
CA ILE A 105 -5.16 -7.89 -6.51
C ILE A 105 -6.46 -7.39 -7.11
N LYS A 106 -7.09 -6.42 -6.43
CA LYS A 106 -8.36 -5.80 -6.85
C LYS A 106 -8.31 -4.28 -6.63
N PRO A 107 -9.03 -3.45 -7.40
CA PRO A 107 -9.28 -2.08 -7.00
C PRO A 107 -9.92 -2.01 -5.62
N ARG A 108 -9.55 -0.98 -4.87
CA ARG A 108 -10.34 -0.56 -3.71
C ARG A 108 -11.47 0.32 -4.23
N ASN A 109 -12.69 -0.04 -3.85
CA ASN A 109 -13.78 0.92 -3.91
C ASN A 109 -13.51 1.96 -2.81
N ALA A 110 -13.14 3.16 -3.22
CA ALA A 110 -12.87 4.27 -2.32
C ALA A 110 -13.67 5.48 -2.78
N ILE A 111 -14.32 6.16 -1.84
CA ILE A 111 -14.87 7.50 -2.06
C ILE A 111 -13.80 8.46 -1.55
N GLN A 112 -13.24 9.27 -2.46
CA GLN A 112 -12.26 10.28 -2.09
C GLN A 112 -12.98 11.55 -1.64
N THR A 113 -12.82 11.90 -0.37
CA THR A 113 -13.32 13.17 0.19
C THR A 113 -12.13 14.09 0.49
N MET A 114 -12.23 15.35 0.07
CA MET A 114 -11.29 16.40 0.48
C MET A 114 -11.86 17.09 1.72
N ILE A 115 -11.15 16.97 2.85
CA ILE A 115 -11.48 17.67 4.09
C ILE A 115 -10.49 18.82 4.24
N ARG A 116 -10.98 20.05 4.26
CA ARG A 116 -10.20 21.25 4.60
C ARG A 116 -10.55 21.64 6.02
N MET A 117 -9.55 21.64 6.90
CA MET A 117 -9.68 22.15 8.27
C MET A 117 -8.72 23.33 8.42
N GLU A 118 -9.20 24.41 9.05
CA GLU A 118 -8.43 25.62 9.24
C GLU A 118 -8.02 25.73 10.71
N TRP A 119 -6.78 25.32 11.02
CA TRP A 119 -6.16 25.42 12.34
C TRP A 119 -4.79 26.06 12.21
N SER A 120 -4.28 26.64 13.31
CA SER A 120 -2.87 27.03 13.39
C SER A 120 -1.98 25.79 13.52
N MET A 121 -0.75 25.84 12.99
CA MET A 121 0.18 24.71 13.11
C MET A 121 0.55 24.40 14.56
N GLU A 122 0.71 25.43 15.37
CA GLU A 122 1.05 25.27 16.79
C GLU A 122 -0.03 24.50 17.54
N GLU A 123 -1.31 24.82 17.31
CA GLU A 123 -2.43 24.08 17.91
C GLU A 123 -2.50 22.63 17.41
N PHE A 124 -2.26 22.40 16.12
CA PHE A 124 -2.28 21.05 15.54
C PHE A 124 -1.18 20.15 16.15
N PHE A 125 0.03 20.66 16.31
CA PHE A 125 1.12 19.87 16.90
C PHE A 125 1.03 19.78 18.43
N ALA A 126 0.53 20.81 19.10
CA ALA A 126 0.27 20.76 20.55
C ALA A 126 -0.73 19.67 20.93
N ASP A 127 -1.69 19.37 20.04
CA ASP A 127 -2.72 18.35 20.27
C ASP A 127 -2.33 16.96 19.73
N GLY A 128 -1.02 16.72 19.56
CA GLY A 128 -0.44 15.42 19.18
C GLY A 128 -0.39 15.13 17.68
N GLY A 129 -0.55 16.16 16.84
CA GLY A 129 -0.24 16.12 15.42
C GLY A 129 -1.01 15.08 14.61
N THR A 130 -0.38 14.55 13.57
CA THR A 130 -1.00 13.64 12.59
C THR A 130 -1.52 12.34 13.21
N THR A 131 -0.82 11.77 14.19
CA THR A 131 -1.15 10.45 14.75
C THR A 131 -2.42 10.51 15.61
N LYS A 132 -2.48 11.44 16.57
CA LYS A 132 -3.69 11.63 17.38
C LYS A 132 -4.86 12.18 16.58
N PHE A 133 -4.59 12.94 15.52
CA PHE A 133 -5.62 13.41 14.60
C PHE A 133 -6.25 12.25 13.82
N VAL A 134 -5.43 11.37 13.23
CA VAL A 134 -5.90 10.19 12.49
C VAL A 134 -6.70 9.25 13.40
N ASP A 135 -6.24 9.02 14.63
CA ASP A 135 -6.96 8.16 15.58
C ASP A 135 -8.33 8.74 15.99
N ARG A 136 -8.43 10.05 16.21
CA ARG A 136 -9.71 10.71 16.54
C ARG A 136 -10.66 10.76 15.35
N LEU A 137 -10.16 11.06 14.16
CA LEU A 137 -10.96 11.06 12.95
C LEU A 137 -11.47 9.64 12.63
N ALA A 138 -10.60 8.63 12.78
CA ALA A 138 -10.97 7.21 12.68
C ALA A 138 -12.05 6.82 13.69
N GLY A 139 -11.88 7.20 14.96
CA GLY A 139 -12.86 6.98 16.01
C GLY A 139 -14.21 7.63 15.71
N SER A 140 -14.22 8.87 15.22
CA SER A 140 -15.46 9.59 14.86
C SER A 140 -16.15 9.01 13.63
N LEU A 141 -15.40 8.48 12.67
CA LEU A 141 -15.93 7.89 11.45
C LEU A 141 -16.27 6.39 11.62
N GLY A 142 -15.93 5.78 12.76
CA GLY A 142 -16.13 4.35 13.00
C GLY A 142 -15.29 3.46 12.09
N ILE A 143 -14.17 3.97 11.56
CA ILE A 143 -13.27 3.25 10.63
C ILE A 143 -11.91 3.05 11.28
N HIS A 144 -11.18 2.03 10.85
CA HIS A 144 -9.84 1.78 11.38
C HIS A 144 -8.84 2.83 10.88
N ALA A 145 -7.95 3.35 11.74
CA ALA A 145 -6.98 4.41 11.42
C ALA A 145 -6.16 4.18 10.14
N SER A 146 -5.84 2.92 9.81
CA SER A 146 -5.14 2.55 8.56
C SER A 146 -5.92 2.84 7.26
N THR A 147 -7.18 3.26 7.36
CA THR A 147 -8.02 3.67 6.23
C THR A 147 -7.91 5.16 5.92
N ILE A 148 -7.35 5.95 6.82
CA ILE A 148 -7.17 7.40 6.69
C ILE A 148 -5.71 7.68 6.39
N LYS A 149 -5.45 8.56 5.42
CA LYS A 149 -4.10 9.02 5.09
C LYS A 149 -4.10 10.54 4.98
N VAL A 150 -3.20 11.20 5.72
CA VAL A 150 -2.91 12.62 5.53
C VAL A 150 -1.88 12.75 4.40
N VAL A 151 -2.27 13.38 3.29
CA VAL A 151 -1.43 13.48 2.09
C VAL A 151 -0.52 14.71 2.12
N SER A 152 -0.99 15.82 2.66
CA SER A 152 -0.22 17.05 2.85
C SER A 152 -0.91 17.99 3.86
N VAL A 153 -0.12 18.82 4.55
CA VAL A 153 -0.58 19.89 5.45
C VAL A 153 0.03 21.18 4.93
N TYR A 154 -0.81 22.19 4.73
CA TYR A 154 -0.41 23.47 4.16
C TYR A 154 -0.40 24.54 5.24
N GLN A 155 0.63 25.39 5.26
CA GLN A 155 0.62 26.66 5.97
C GLN A 155 0.75 27.77 4.92
N GLY A 156 -0.38 28.37 4.55
CA GLY A 156 -0.43 29.31 3.41
C GLY A 156 -0.10 28.60 2.08
N SER A 157 0.86 29.15 1.31
CA SER A 157 1.27 28.63 -0.01
C SER A 157 2.42 27.62 0.04
N LEU A 158 2.96 27.32 1.22
CA LEU A 158 4.08 26.40 1.41
C LEU A 158 3.56 25.02 1.82
N VAL A 159 4.01 23.99 1.09
CA VAL A 159 3.86 22.59 1.50
C VAL A 159 4.84 22.37 2.65
N VAL A 160 4.31 22.14 3.85
CA VAL A 160 5.13 21.70 4.98
C VAL A 160 5.15 20.18 4.91
N ASN A 161 6.24 19.64 4.33
CA ASN A 161 6.48 18.21 4.31
C ASN A 161 6.74 17.74 5.75
N TYR A 162 5.98 16.73 6.18
CA TYR A 162 6.12 16.03 7.46
C TYR A 162 6.50 14.58 7.24
#